data_AF-A0A193C9K4-F1
#
_entry.id   AF-A0A193C9K4-F1
#
_cell.length_a   1.000
_cell.length_b   1.000
_cell.length_c   1.000
_cell.angle_alpha   90.00
_cell.angle_beta   90.00
_cell.angle_gamma   90.00
#
_symmetry.space_group_name_H-M   'P 1'
#
loop_
_entity.id
_entity.type
_entity.pdbx_description
1 polymer ?
#
loop_
_entity_poly.entity_id
_entity_poly.type
_entity_poly.pdbx_seq_one_letter_code
_entity_poly.pdbx_strand_id
1 'polypeptide(L)' 'MTDTAIATVGELIAALDHYDPAAPVRLATQPAYPLENLLARVVCTHDHADQPVVWLGASDQVGYVPAPVADALGWS' A
#
# COMPACT_ATOMS: atom_id res chain seq x y z
N MET A 1 10.54 -10.64 10.49
CA MET A 1 10.23 -9.21 10.42
C MET A 1 8.93 -9.00 11.14
N THR A 2 8.83 -8.00 12.01
CA THR A 2 7.59 -7.69 12.73
C THR A 2 6.60 -7.15 11.71
N ASP A 3 5.59 -7.95 11.37
CA ASP A 3 4.47 -7.56 10.54
C ASP A 3 3.67 -6.50 11.32
N THR A 4 3.96 -5.23 11.04
CA THR A 4 3.31 -4.12 11.72
C THR A 4 2.17 -3.66 10.83
N ALA A 5 0.95 -4.02 11.22
CA ALA A 5 -0.23 -3.50 10.54
C ALA A 5 -0.24 -1.96 10.64
N ILE A 6 -0.29 -1.29 9.49
CA ILE A 6 -0.45 0.17 9.41
C ILE A 6 -1.96 0.45 9.52
N ALA A 7 -2.41 0.98 10.66
CA ALA A 7 -3.82 1.21 10.93
C ALA A 7 -4.23 2.69 10.81
N THR A 8 -3.27 3.61 10.86
CA THR A 8 -3.52 5.06 10.85
C THR A 8 -2.72 5.77 9.77
N VAL A 9 -3.19 6.98 9.42
CA VAL A 9 -2.47 7.89 8.50
C VAL A 9 -1.08 8.25 9.05
N GLY A 10 -0.97 8.46 10.36
CA GLY A 10 0.31 8.80 10.99
C GLY A 10 1.34 7.68 10.89
N GLU A 11 0.91 6.43 11.10
CA GLU A 11 1.77 5.25 10.93
C GLU A 11 2.19 5.07 9.46
N LEU A 12 1.28 5.32 8.51
CA LEU A 12 1.60 5.27 7.09
C LEU A 12 2.64 6.32 6.71
N ILE A 13 2.46 7.57 7.17
CA ILE A 13 3.43 8.65 6.92
C ILE A 13 4.77 8.29 7.54
N ALA A 14 4.81 7.88 8.81
CA ALA A 14 6.04 7.52 9.49
C ALA A 14 6.79 6.39 8.77
N ALA A 15 6.06 5.38 8.28
CA ALA A 15 6.65 4.29 7.50
C ALA A 15 7.25 4.76 6.17
N LEU A 16 6.58 5.70 5.47
CA LEU A 16 7.04 6.24 4.19
C LEU A 16 8.17 7.27 4.33
N ASP A 17 8.21 8.03 5.43
CA ASP A 17 9.17 9.12 5.69
C ASP A 17 10.64 8.65 5.75
N HIS A 18 10.87 7.34 5.90
CA HIS A 18 12.21 6.74 5.89
C HIS A 18 12.81 6.59 4.48
N TYR A 19 12.01 6.76 3.42
CA TYR A 19 12.42 6.56 2.03
C TYR A 19 12.62 7.89 1.30
N ASP A 20 13.30 7.83 0.15
CA ASP A 20 13.47 8.99 -0.74
C ASP A 20 12.08 9.53 -1.17
N PRO A 21 11.75 10.81 -0.90
CA PRO A 21 10.46 11.39 -1.27
C PRO A 21 10.21 11.44 -2.77
N ALA A 22 11.24 11.28 -3.61
CA ALA A 22 11.09 11.17 -5.06
C ALA A 22 10.86 9.74 -5.56
N ALA A 23 10.93 8.73 -4.67
CA ALA A 23 10.71 7.34 -5.05
C ALA A 23 9.24 7.10 -5.45
N PRO A 24 8.97 6.35 -6.54
CA PRO A 24 7.60 6.05 -6.95
C PRO A 24 6.93 5.08 -5.97
N VAL A 25 5.67 5.36 -5.62
CA VAL A 25 4.83 4.51 -4.75
C VAL A 25 3.96 3.57 -5.60
N ARG A 26 3.91 2.29 -5.23
CA ARG A 26 3.12 1.22 -5.89
C ARG A 26 2.37 0.39 -4.85
N LEU A 27 1.15 -0.05 -5.19
CA LEU A 27 0.37 -0.99 -4.39
C LEU A 27 0.53 -2.41 -4.95
N ALA A 28 1.15 -3.28 -4.14
CA ALA A 28 1.23 -4.69 -4.43
C ALA A 28 0.01 -5.43 -3.84
N THR A 29 -0.54 -6.41 -4.55
CA THR A 29 -1.66 -7.26 -4.08
C THR A 29 -1.44 -8.73 -4.45
N GLN A 30 -1.82 -9.68 -3.59
CA GLN A 30 -1.69 -11.12 -3.87
C GLN A 30 -3.01 -11.90 -3.67
N PRO A 31 -3.91 -11.90 -4.67
CA PRO A 31 -5.09 -12.77 -4.64
C PRO A 31 -4.86 -14.17 -5.25
N ALA A 32 -3.72 -14.43 -5.91
CA ALA A 32 -3.27 -15.77 -6.37
C ALA A 32 -1.83 -15.73 -6.91
N TYR A 33 -1.48 -14.63 -7.59
CA TYR A 33 -0.12 -14.26 -8.01
C TYR A 33 0.14 -12.81 -7.58
N PRO A 34 1.39 -12.41 -7.29
CA PRO A 34 1.72 -11.04 -6.92
C PRO A 34 1.53 -10.05 -8.09
N LEU A 35 0.65 -9.07 -7.92
CA LEU A 35 0.38 -8.02 -8.91
C LEU A 35 0.80 -6.65 -8.38
N GLU A 36 1.37 -5.82 -9.26
CA GLU A 36 1.73 -4.42 -8.98
C GLU A 36 0.70 -3.48 -9.62
N ASN A 37 0.20 -2.52 -8.84
CA ASN A 37 -0.76 -1.51 -9.27
C ASN A 37 -0.27 -0.10 -8.89
N LEU A 38 -0.74 0.90 -9.61
CA LEU A 38 -0.57 2.31 -9.22
C LEU A 38 -1.57 2.70 -8.12
N LEU A 39 -1.24 3.65 -7.26
CA LEU A 39 -2.24 4.36 -6.45
C LEU A 39 -2.82 5.51 -7.28
N ALA A 40 -4.15 5.54 -7.44
CA ALA A 40 -4.85 6.52 -8.27
C ALA A 40 -5.44 7.68 -7.44
N ARG A 41 -5.83 7.42 -6.20
CA ARG A 41 -6.61 8.37 -5.39
C ARG A 41 -6.38 8.20 -3.89
N VAL A 42 -6.40 9.32 -3.19
CA VAL A 42 -6.47 9.40 -1.72
C VAL A 42 -7.70 10.23 -1.38
N VAL A 43 -8.65 9.64 -0.66
CA VAL A 43 -9.90 10.32 -0.30
C VAL A 43 -10.21 10.12 1.18
N CYS A 44 -10.72 11.15 1.85
CA CYS A 44 -11.22 11.05 3.22
C CYS A 44 -12.75 11.00 3.18
N THR A 45 -13.34 9.91 3.69
CA THR A 45 -14.79 9.73 3.81
C THR A 45 -15.10 8.81 4.98
N HIS A 46 -16.36 8.74 5.38
CA HIS A 46 -16.80 7.85 6.45
C HIS A 46 -16.83 6.38 6.02
N ASP A 47 -16.58 5.48 6.97
CA ASP A 47 -16.78 4.03 6.82
C ASP A 47 -18.23 3.62 7.10
N HIS A 48 -18.48 2.31 7.27
CA HIS A 48 -19.83 1.79 7.56
C HIS A 48 -20.34 2.13 8.97
N ALA A 49 -19.47 2.53 9.90
CA ALA A 49 -19.79 2.95 11.25
C ALA A 49 -19.81 4.49 11.40
N ASP A 50 -19.82 5.21 10.27
CA ASP A 50 -19.77 6.67 10.20
C ASP A 50 -18.50 7.29 10.81
N GLN A 51 -17.38 6.55 10.83
CA GLN A 51 -16.08 7.06 11.29
C GLN A 51 -15.25 7.55 10.10
N PRO A 52 -14.54 8.68 10.21
CA PRO A 52 -13.70 9.19 9.12
C PRO A 52 -12.50 8.26 8.86
N VAL A 53 -12.34 7.84 7.61
CA VAL A 53 -11.28 6.95 7.14
C VAL A 53 -10.66 7.50 5.85
N VAL A 54 -9.33 7.40 5.75
CA VAL A 54 -8.60 7.72 4.50
C VAL A 54 -8.47 6.46 3.66
N TRP A 55 -9.00 6.52 2.44
CA TRP A 55 -8.99 5.42 1.49
C TRP A 55 -7.95 5.65 0.40
N LEU A 56 -7.14 4.62 0.13
CA LEU A 56 -6.17 4.58 -0.96
C LEU A 56 -6.75 3.72 -2.09
N GLY A 57 -7.16 4.36 -3.18
CA GLY A 57 -7.68 3.65 -4.34
C GLY A 57 -6.56 3.24 -5.28
N ALA A 58 -6.47 1.95 -5.59
CA ALA A 58 -5.63 1.42 -6.66
C ALA A 58 -6.15 1.83 -8.05
N SER A 59 -5.22 1.95 -9.00
CA SER A 59 -5.42 2.13 -10.44
C SER A 59 -5.15 0.80 -11.16
N ASP A 60 -4.95 0.87 -12.48
CA ASP A 60 -4.62 -0.27 -13.33
C ASP A 60 -3.36 -1.03 -12.86
N GLN A 61 -3.38 -2.35 -13.13
CA GLN A 61 -2.23 -3.21 -12.99
C GLN A 61 -1.13 -2.76 -13.95
N VAL A 62 0.08 -2.63 -13.44
CA VAL A 62 1.27 -2.29 -14.24
C VAL A 62 2.11 -3.52 -14.56
N GLY A 63 2.12 -4.52 -13.69
CA GLY A 63 2.88 -5.74 -13.94
C GLY A 63 2.81 -6.75 -12.80
N TYR A 64 3.73 -7.71 -12.83
CA TYR A 64 3.99 -8.58 -11.69
C TYR A 64 4.93 -7.88 -10.71
N VAL A 65 4.74 -8.15 -9.42
CA VAL A 65 5.64 -7.64 -8.39
C VAL A 65 7.03 -8.28 -8.56
N PRO A 66 8.13 -7.51 -8.57
CA PRO A 66 9.49 -8.07 -8.64
C PRO A 66 9.79 -8.98 -7.45
N ALA A 67 10.54 -10.07 -7.66
CA ALA A 67 10.85 -11.06 -6.62
C ALA A 67 11.39 -10.46 -5.31
N PRO A 68 12.34 -9.50 -5.31
CA PRO A 68 12.82 -8.89 -4.05
C PRO A 68 11.74 -8.15 -3.26
N VAL A 69 10.72 -7.63 -3.95
CA VAL A 69 9.58 -6.95 -3.32
C VAL A 69 8.61 -7.98 -2.75
N ALA A 70 8.35 -9.08 -3.47
CA ALA A 70 7.55 -10.19 -2.95
C ALA A 70 8.19 -10.80 -1.69
N ASP A 71 9.51 -11.03 -1.69
CA ASP A 71 10.24 -11.54 -0.53
C ASP A 71 10.13 -10.57 0.68
N ALA A 72 10.30 -9.27 0.45
CA ALA A 72 10.19 -8.25 1.49
C ALA A 72 8.77 -8.15 2.09
N LEU A 73 7.75 -8.45 1.29
CA LEU A 73 6.35 -8.51 1.72
C LEU A 73 5.98 -9.86 2.36
N GLY A 74 6.90 -10.84 2.39
CA GLY A 74 6.67 -12.17 2.97
C GLY A 74 5.79 -13.08 2.10
N TRP A 75 5.84 -12.89 0.79
CA TRP A 75 4.95 -13.53 -0.18
C TRP A 75 5.58 -14.71 -0.95
N SER A 76 6.86 -14.96 -0.69
CA SER A 76 7.65 -16.08 -1.21
C SER A 76 7.32 -17.41 -0.57
#